data_AF-A0A8C4S007-F1
#
_entry.id   AF-A0A8C4S007-F1
#
_cell.length_a   1.000
_cell.length_b   1.000
_cell.length_c   1.000
_cell.angle_alpha   90.00
_cell.angle_beta   90.00
_cell.angle_gamma   90.00
#
_symmetry.space_group_name_H-M   'P 1'
#
loop_
_entity.id
_entity.type
_entity.pdbx_description
1 polymer ?
#
loop_
_entity_poly.entity_id
_entity_poly.type
_entity_poly.pdbx_seq_one_letter_code
_entity_poly.pdbx_strand_id
1 'polypeptide(L)'
;MAAQKINEAHEHIAKAEKYLKTSFMKWKPDYDSAASEYAKAAVAFKNAKQYDEAKEAYLKEAEAHKDNRALFHAAKALEQAGMMLKEMQRLPEAIQLIEKASMMYVENGTPDTAAMALDRAGKLIEPINLEKAVELYQQAASVFENEERLRQAVELLGKASRLLVRARRFDEAAASIQKEKNMYKEIENYPTCFKKTIAQVLVHLHRNDFVAADKCVRESYSIPGFSGSEDCVALEQLLEGYDQQDEDQVFSVCNSPLIKYMDNDYAKLALSLKVPGGGTKKKSPVTPQGVAGTSKTEEEDDEYSGGLC
;
A
#
# COMPACT_ATOMS: atom_id res chain seq x y z
N MET A 1 19.62 18.72 35.37
CA MET A 1 19.25 19.24 34.03
C MET A 1 17.78 18.95 33.70
N ALA A 2 17.31 17.69 33.78
CA ALA A 2 15.89 17.35 33.50
C ALA A 2 14.89 18.07 34.43
N ALA A 3 15.09 18.05 35.75
CA ALA A 3 14.19 18.72 36.70
C ALA A 3 14.07 20.24 36.46
N GLN A 4 15.15 20.91 36.05
CA GLN A 4 15.13 22.33 35.71
C GLN A 4 14.25 22.58 34.47
N LYS A 5 14.34 21.71 33.45
CA LYS A 5 13.51 21.79 32.25
C LYS A 5 12.04 21.52 32.51
N ILE A 6 11.73 20.61 33.44
CA ILE A 6 10.35 20.35 33.87
C ILE A 6 9.76 21.59 34.58
N ASN A 7 10.53 22.22 35.48
CA ASN A 7 10.07 23.44 36.16
C ASN A 7 9.87 24.60 35.17
N GLU A 8 10.83 24.82 34.26
CA GLU A 8 10.72 25.80 33.17
C GLU A 8 9.45 25.56 32.33
N ALA A 9 9.14 24.30 32.02
CA ALA A 9 7.92 23.97 31.29
C ALA A 9 6.65 24.36 32.06
N HIS A 10 6.57 24.06 33.36
CA HIS A 10 5.43 24.45 34.19
C HIS A 10 5.27 25.99 34.32
N GLU A 11 6.38 26.73 34.37
CA GLU A 11 6.32 28.20 34.34
C GLU A 11 5.71 28.71 33.04
N HIS A 12 6.09 28.12 31.90
CA HIS A 12 5.51 28.45 30.60
C HIS A 12 4.02 28.09 30.52
N ILE A 13 3.60 26.93 31.04
CA ILE A 13 2.17 26.57 31.13
C ILE A 13 1.39 27.63 31.94
N ALA A 14 1.91 28.03 33.10
CA ALA A 14 1.26 29.04 33.95
C ALA A 14 1.17 30.42 33.25
N LYS A 15 2.19 30.80 32.48
CA LYS A 15 2.17 32.02 31.65
C LYS A 15 1.13 31.92 30.54
N ALA A 16 1.05 30.79 29.84
CA ALA A 16 0.05 30.56 28.80
C ALA A 16 -1.38 30.69 29.35
N GLU A 17 -1.67 30.04 30.48
CA GLU A 17 -2.98 30.11 31.14
C GLU A 17 -3.32 31.54 31.59
N LYS A 18 -2.32 32.34 31.99
CA LYS A 18 -2.52 33.76 32.29
C LYS A 18 -2.88 34.57 31.04
N TYR A 19 -2.28 34.28 29.88
CA TYR A 19 -2.65 34.93 28.62
C TYR A 19 -4.07 34.60 28.16
N LEU A 20 -4.57 33.41 28.50
CA LEU A 20 -5.93 32.99 28.20
C LEU A 20 -7.00 33.65 29.09
N LYS A 21 -6.63 34.13 30.28
CA LYS A 21 -7.58 34.82 31.17
C LYS A 21 -8.07 36.14 30.55
N THR A 22 -9.38 36.34 30.64
CA THR A 22 -10.04 37.60 30.32
C THR A 22 -10.23 38.44 31.59
N SER A 23 -10.44 39.75 31.42
CA SER A 23 -10.67 40.71 32.50
C SER A 23 -11.56 41.84 31.98
N PHE A 24 -12.04 42.72 32.87
CA PHE A 24 -12.84 43.88 32.50
C PHE A 24 -12.18 44.80 31.45
N MET A 25 -10.85 44.75 31.34
CA MET A 25 -10.07 45.48 30.32
C MET A 25 -9.73 44.64 29.08
N LYS A 26 -9.85 43.31 29.14
CA LYS A 26 -9.48 42.37 28.07
C LYS A 26 -10.58 41.34 27.85
N TRP A 27 -11.39 41.58 26.83
CA TRP A 27 -12.61 40.82 26.53
C TRP A 27 -12.35 39.57 25.66
N LYS A 28 -11.20 39.49 24.99
CA LYS A 28 -10.76 38.32 24.20
C LYS A 28 -9.46 37.76 24.79
N PRO A 29 -9.33 36.43 24.97
CA PRO A 29 -8.07 35.78 25.31
C PRO A 29 -6.94 36.14 24.32
N ASP A 30 -5.70 36.18 24.81
CA ASP A 30 -4.53 36.37 23.94
C ASP A 30 -4.00 34.98 23.55
N TYR A 31 -4.64 34.42 22.53
CA TYR A 31 -4.35 33.10 22.02
C TYR A 31 -2.96 32.99 21.39
N ASP A 32 -2.46 34.07 20.79
CA ASP A 32 -1.15 34.09 20.13
C ASP A 32 -0.01 33.95 21.15
N SER A 33 -0.05 34.76 22.22
CA SER A 33 0.92 34.66 23.31
C SER A 33 0.79 33.33 24.05
N ALA A 34 -0.44 32.83 24.26
CA ALA A 34 -0.66 31.54 24.88
C ALA A 34 -0.04 30.39 24.08
N ALA A 35 -0.25 30.37 22.75
CA ALA A 35 0.34 29.37 21.86
C ALA A 35 1.87 29.37 21.92
N SER A 36 2.50 30.55 21.89
CA SER A 36 3.97 30.68 22.01
C SER A 36 4.51 30.12 23.32
N GLU A 37 3.80 30.35 24.44
CA GLU A 37 4.21 29.80 25.74
C GLU A 37 3.96 28.28 25.82
N TYR A 38 2.86 27.75 25.28
CA TYR A 38 2.65 26.31 25.18
C TYR A 38 3.73 25.62 24.33
N ALA A 39 4.16 26.22 23.22
CA ALA A 39 5.24 25.71 22.38
C ALA A 39 6.56 25.60 23.16
N LYS A 40 6.91 26.63 23.94
CA LYS A 40 8.11 26.61 24.80
C LYS A 40 8.01 25.53 25.87
N ALA A 41 6.85 25.38 26.51
CA ALA A 41 6.60 24.32 27.48
C ALA A 41 6.78 22.93 26.85
N ALA A 42 6.21 22.72 25.66
CA ALA A 42 6.30 21.44 24.95
C ALA A 42 7.76 21.07 24.61
N VAL A 43 8.56 22.04 24.13
CA VAL A 43 10.00 21.84 23.88
C VAL A 43 10.76 21.53 25.17
N ALA A 44 10.45 22.20 26.27
CA ALA A 44 11.09 21.96 27.57
C ALA A 44 10.76 20.55 28.12
N PHE A 45 9.49 20.12 28.06
CA PHE A 45 9.08 18.75 28.41
C PHE A 45 9.75 17.71 27.51
N LYS A 46 9.79 17.94 26.19
CA LYS A 46 10.46 17.06 25.23
C LYS A 46 11.94 16.89 25.57
N ASN A 47 12.65 17.98 25.87
CA ASN A 47 14.07 17.93 26.25
C ASN A 47 14.30 17.21 27.58
N ALA A 48 13.29 17.18 28.47
CA ALA A 48 13.30 16.40 29.70
C ALA A 48 12.81 14.95 29.51
N LYS A 49 12.52 14.53 28.27
CA LYS A 49 11.94 13.21 27.91
C LYS A 49 10.59 12.93 28.57
N GLN A 50 9.85 13.98 28.93
CA GLN A 50 8.47 13.91 29.41
C GLN A 50 7.53 14.00 28.20
N TYR A 51 7.43 12.90 27.44
CA TYR A 51 6.77 12.93 26.13
C TYR A 51 5.24 13.05 26.21
N ASP A 52 4.60 12.51 27.25
CA ASP A 52 3.16 12.68 27.46
C ASP A 52 2.81 14.14 27.74
N GLU A 53 3.58 14.80 28.62
CA GLU A 53 3.41 16.22 28.95
C GLU A 53 3.75 17.13 27.76
N ALA A 54 4.79 16.79 26.99
CA ALA A 54 5.11 17.50 25.76
C ALA A 54 3.97 17.40 24.74
N LYS A 55 3.38 16.21 24.58
CA LYS A 55 2.21 15.99 23.72
C LYS A 55 1.03 16.85 24.18
N GLU A 56 0.68 16.84 25.47
CA GLU A 56 -0.41 17.67 25.99
C GLU A 56 -0.16 19.17 25.78
N ALA A 57 1.09 19.63 25.96
CA ALA A 57 1.46 21.01 25.69
C ALA A 57 1.31 21.38 24.20
N TYR A 58 1.75 20.51 23.28
CA TYR A 58 1.52 20.70 21.83
C TYR A 58 0.03 20.68 21.45
N LEU A 59 -0.80 19.88 22.12
CA LEU A 59 -2.25 19.89 21.89
C LEU A 59 -2.88 21.22 22.33
N LYS A 60 -2.45 21.78 23.46
CA LYS A 60 -2.88 23.12 23.92
C LYS A 60 -2.38 24.23 23.01
N GLU A 61 -1.16 24.13 22.49
CA GLU A 61 -0.63 25.02 21.46
C GLU A 61 -1.51 24.98 20.20
N ALA A 62 -1.87 23.78 19.73
CA ALA A 62 -2.71 23.61 18.56
C ALA A 62 -4.10 24.24 18.74
N GLU A 63 -4.71 24.05 19.90
CA GLU A 63 -6.01 24.66 20.25
C GLU A 63 -5.93 26.20 20.28
N ALA A 64 -4.90 26.75 20.92
CA ALA A 64 -4.68 28.19 20.95
C ALA A 64 -4.47 28.77 19.54
N HIS A 65 -3.68 28.13 18.68
CA HIS A 65 -3.53 28.56 17.29
C HIS A 65 -4.83 28.46 16.49
N LYS A 66 -5.63 27.40 16.69
CA LYS A 66 -6.94 27.23 16.05
C LYS A 66 -7.90 28.35 16.46
N ASP A 67 -7.97 28.68 17.76
CA ASP A 67 -8.81 29.76 18.27
C ASP A 67 -8.35 31.15 17.77
N ASN A 68 -7.05 31.29 17.48
CA ASN A 68 -6.49 32.45 16.81
C ASN A 68 -6.65 32.44 15.27
N ARG A 69 -7.31 31.43 14.70
CA ARG A 69 -7.47 31.21 13.25
C ARG A 69 -6.14 31.03 12.49
N ALA A 70 -5.08 30.63 13.19
CA ALA A 70 -3.77 30.32 12.63
C ALA A 70 -3.66 28.82 12.28
N LEU A 71 -4.46 28.35 11.31
CA LEU A 71 -4.64 26.93 11.01
C LEU A 71 -3.34 26.21 10.65
N PHE A 72 -2.45 26.83 9.87
CA PHE A 72 -1.14 26.24 9.56
C PHE A 72 -0.32 25.91 10.82
N HIS A 73 -0.30 26.82 11.79
CA HIS A 73 0.46 26.64 13.03
C HIS A 73 -0.23 25.61 13.93
N ALA A 74 -1.56 25.59 13.97
CA ALA A 74 -2.33 24.57 14.67
C ALA A 74 -2.02 23.16 14.12
N ALA A 75 -1.98 23.00 12.80
CA ALA A 75 -1.62 21.76 12.13
C ALA A 75 -0.17 21.33 12.46
N LYS A 76 0.78 22.28 12.47
CA LYS A 76 2.18 22.00 12.85
C LYS A 76 2.31 21.52 14.29
N ALA A 77 1.58 22.13 15.22
CA ALA A 77 1.55 21.71 16.62
C ALA A 77 0.95 20.30 16.77
N LEU A 78 -0.10 19.97 16.02
CA LEU A 78 -0.65 18.59 15.96
C LEU A 78 0.37 17.58 15.41
N GLU A 79 1.14 17.92 14.37
CA GLU A 79 2.22 17.06 13.89
C GLU A 79 3.28 16.83 14.98
N GLN A 80 3.64 17.86 15.76
CA GLN A 80 4.58 17.70 16.88
C GLN A 80 4.03 16.82 18.00
N ALA A 81 2.75 16.96 18.36
CA ALA A 81 2.09 16.05 19.29
C ALA A 81 2.09 14.60 18.75
N GLY A 82 1.85 14.41 17.45
CA GLY A 82 1.95 13.11 16.78
C GLY A 82 3.37 12.53 16.85
N MET A 83 4.41 13.37 16.72
CA MET A 83 5.80 12.92 16.92
C MET A 83 6.07 12.47 18.35
N MET A 84 5.49 13.12 19.37
CA MET A 84 5.64 12.66 20.75
C MET A 84 4.97 11.30 20.97
N LEU A 85 3.78 11.08 20.38
CA LEU A 85 3.11 9.77 20.39
C LEU A 85 3.96 8.69 19.70
N LYS A 86 4.65 9.03 18.61
CA LYS A 86 5.61 8.13 17.95
C LYS A 86 6.78 7.76 18.88
N GLU A 87 7.37 8.71 19.59
CA GLU A 87 8.44 8.42 20.57
C GLU A 87 7.96 7.48 21.69
N MET A 88 6.68 7.56 22.04
CA MET A 88 6.03 6.65 23.00
C MET A 88 5.50 5.34 22.39
N GLN A 89 5.80 5.07 21.11
CA GLN A 89 5.31 3.90 20.36
C GLN A 89 3.78 3.80 20.25
N ARG A 90 3.06 4.91 20.43
CA ARG A 90 1.59 5.03 20.33
C ARG A 90 1.18 5.47 18.92
N LEU A 91 1.63 4.72 17.92
CA LEU A 91 1.48 5.08 16.51
C LEU A 91 0.01 5.28 16.06
N PRO A 92 -0.97 4.43 16.42
CA PRO A 92 -2.36 4.65 16.03
C PRO A 92 -2.93 6.00 16.47
N GLU A 93 -2.57 6.47 17.67
CA GLU A 93 -2.98 7.79 18.16
C GLU A 93 -2.25 8.93 17.41
N ALA A 94 -0.97 8.73 17.06
CA ALA A 94 -0.22 9.70 16.25
C ALA A 94 -0.89 9.92 14.88
N ILE A 95 -1.38 8.84 14.25
CA ILE A 95 -2.09 8.91 12.96
C ILE A 95 -3.34 9.79 13.06
N GLN A 96 -4.13 9.66 14.13
CA GLN A 96 -5.33 10.48 14.32
C GLN A 96 -5.00 11.99 14.41
N LEU A 97 -3.86 12.35 15.00
CA LEU A 97 -3.41 13.75 15.02
C LEU A 97 -2.94 14.23 13.65
N ILE A 98 -2.28 13.36 12.87
CA ILE A 98 -1.85 13.70 11.51
C ILE A 98 -3.05 13.88 10.57
N GLU A 99 -4.09 13.06 10.68
CA GLU A 99 -5.34 13.25 9.91
C GLU A 99 -6.04 14.57 10.27
N LYS A 100 -6.02 14.98 11.55
CA LYS A 100 -6.50 16.30 11.96
C LYS A 100 -5.65 17.43 11.38
N ALA A 101 -4.33 17.27 11.39
CA ALA A 101 -3.41 18.25 10.80
C ALA A 101 -3.60 18.38 9.28
N SER A 102 -3.82 17.27 8.56
CA SER A 102 -4.02 17.30 7.11
C SER A 102 -5.31 18.05 6.73
N MET A 103 -6.40 17.87 7.47
CA MET A 103 -7.63 18.65 7.27
C MET A 103 -7.38 20.16 7.45
N MET A 104 -6.65 20.54 8.50
CA MET A 104 -6.28 21.95 8.72
C MET A 104 -5.37 22.51 7.64
N TYR A 105 -4.44 21.70 7.10
CA TYR A 105 -3.59 22.13 5.99
C TYR A 105 -4.37 22.36 4.69
N VAL A 106 -5.37 21.52 4.40
CA VAL A 106 -6.29 21.74 3.26
C VAL A 106 -7.11 23.01 3.47
N GLU A 107 -7.73 23.19 4.65
CA GLU A 107 -8.52 24.38 4.98
C GLU A 107 -7.68 25.67 4.91
N ASN A 108 -6.40 25.59 5.27
CA ASN A 108 -5.45 26.69 5.18
C ASN A 108 -5.00 27.02 3.74
N GLY A 109 -5.37 26.21 2.74
CA GLY A 109 -4.91 26.38 1.35
C GLY A 109 -3.49 25.87 1.10
N THR A 110 -3.02 24.88 1.88
CA THR A 110 -1.71 24.22 1.74
C THR A 110 -1.84 22.71 1.51
N PRO A 111 -2.57 22.26 0.46
CA PRO A 111 -2.88 20.85 0.21
C PRO A 111 -1.65 19.97 0.05
N ASP A 112 -0.54 20.47 -0.52
CA ASP A 112 0.73 19.75 -0.62
C ASP A 112 1.23 19.27 0.75
N THR A 113 1.14 20.15 1.75
CA THR A 113 1.58 19.81 3.10
C THR A 113 0.67 18.74 3.72
N ALA A 114 -0.64 18.81 3.44
CA ALA A 114 -1.61 17.81 3.87
C ALA A 114 -1.30 16.43 3.27
N ALA A 115 -1.15 16.35 1.95
CA ALA A 115 -0.89 15.09 1.25
C ALA A 115 0.47 14.49 1.67
N MET A 116 1.52 15.30 1.83
CA MET A 116 2.82 14.83 2.32
C MET A 116 2.76 14.32 3.76
N ALA A 117 1.95 14.94 4.64
CA ALA A 117 1.77 14.47 6.00
C ALA A 117 1.09 13.09 6.03
N LEU A 118 0.02 12.93 5.24
CA LEU A 118 -0.69 11.66 5.08
C LEU A 118 0.18 10.55 4.45
N ASP A 119 0.97 10.87 3.42
CA ASP A 119 1.90 9.91 2.80
C ASP A 119 2.94 9.38 3.81
N ARG A 120 3.52 10.28 4.62
CA ARG A 120 4.44 9.89 5.70
C ARG A 120 3.75 9.04 6.76
N ALA A 121 2.51 9.37 7.12
CA ALA A 121 1.71 8.62 8.08
C ALA A 121 1.40 7.20 7.58
N GLY A 122 1.01 7.06 6.32
CA GLY A 122 0.78 5.78 5.64
C GLY A 122 2.02 4.88 5.74
N LYS A 123 3.19 5.42 5.37
CA LYS A 123 4.46 4.68 5.44
C LYS A 123 4.83 4.23 6.85
N LEU A 124 4.50 5.02 7.88
CA LEU A 124 4.79 4.67 9.27
C LEU A 124 3.88 3.55 9.80
N ILE A 125 2.63 3.48 9.34
CA ILE A 125 1.64 2.51 9.84
C ILE A 125 1.61 1.21 9.02
N GLU A 126 2.16 1.19 7.80
CA GLU A 126 2.31 -0.01 6.96
C GLU A 126 2.73 -1.30 7.70
N PRO A 127 3.78 -1.31 8.55
CA PRO A 127 4.20 -2.54 9.24
C PRO A 127 3.26 -2.99 10.38
N ILE A 128 2.27 -2.16 10.74
CA ILE A 128 1.39 -2.39 11.90
C ILE A 128 -0.05 -2.65 11.46
N ASN A 129 -0.55 -1.85 10.51
CA ASN A 129 -1.92 -1.91 10.03
C ASN A 129 -1.95 -1.48 8.55
N LEU A 130 -2.05 -2.49 7.67
CA LEU A 130 -2.05 -2.29 6.22
C LEU A 130 -3.33 -1.57 5.77
N GLU A 131 -4.47 -1.88 6.38
CA GLU A 131 -5.76 -1.29 6.06
C GLU A 131 -5.73 0.22 6.30
N LYS A 132 -5.17 0.65 7.44
CA LYS A 132 -5.03 2.07 7.75
C LYS A 132 -4.04 2.77 6.83
N ALA A 133 -2.96 2.10 6.43
CA ALA A 133 -2.03 2.66 5.45
C ALA A 133 -2.70 2.88 4.08
N VAL A 134 -3.55 1.95 3.64
CA VAL A 134 -4.36 2.10 2.41
C VAL A 134 -5.27 3.33 2.52
N GLU A 135 -6.01 3.48 3.62
CA GLU A 135 -6.88 4.66 3.84
C GLU A 135 -6.09 5.97 3.73
N LEU A 136 -4.93 6.06 4.38
CA LEU A 136 -4.11 7.27 4.38
C LEU A 136 -3.56 7.61 2.99
N TYR A 137 -3.12 6.61 2.22
CA TYR A 137 -2.68 6.83 0.84
C TYR A 137 -3.84 7.23 -0.08
N GLN A 138 -5.05 6.68 0.13
CA GLN A 138 -6.24 7.09 -0.60
C GLN A 138 -6.67 8.53 -0.26
N GLN A 139 -6.64 8.91 1.03
CA GLN A 139 -6.88 10.29 1.45
C GLN A 139 -5.85 11.24 0.83
N ALA A 140 -4.58 10.88 0.85
CA ALA A 140 -3.51 11.69 0.25
C ALA A 140 -3.66 11.81 -1.28
N ALA A 141 -4.04 10.73 -1.96
CA ALA A 141 -4.37 10.75 -3.38
C ALA A 141 -5.54 11.68 -3.69
N SER A 142 -6.61 11.63 -2.87
CA SER A 142 -7.79 12.51 -3.01
C SER A 142 -7.44 13.98 -2.83
N VAL A 143 -6.51 14.32 -1.92
CA VAL A 143 -6.02 15.71 -1.79
C VAL A 143 -5.41 16.21 -3.11
N PHE A 144 -4.54 15.42 -3.76
CA PHE A 144 -3.98 15.83 -5.05
C PHE A 144 -4.98 15.78 -6.21
N GLU A 145 -5.93 14.84 -6.18
CA GLU A 145 -6.97 14.74 -7.21
C GLU A 145 -7.89 15.97 -7.19
N ASN A 146 -8.27 16.46 -6.00
CA ASN A 146 -9.07 17.68 -5.84
C ASN A 146 -8.35 18.95 -6.33
N GLU A 147 -7.01 18.93 -6.36
CA GLU A 147 -6.16 20.00 -6.89
C GLU A 147 -5.78 19.77 -8.37
N GLU A 148 -6.45 18.84 -9.06
CA GLU A 148 -6.21 18.47 -10.48
C GLU A 148 -4.78 17.97 -10.76
N ARG A 149 -4.08 17.49 -9.73
CA ARG A 149 -2.69 17.01 -9.81
C ARG A 149 -2.62 15.50 -9.98
N LEU A 150 -3.11 15.05 -11.14
CA LEU A 150 -3.29 13.63 -11.44
C LEU A 150 -2.01 12.78 -11.31
N ARG A 151 -0.83 13.32 -11.66
CA ARG A 151 0.44 12.58 -11.57
C ARG A 151 0.79 12.22 -10.13
N GLN A 152 0.60 13.14 -9.19
CA GLN A 152 0.85 12.89 -7.77
C GLN A 152 -0.24 12.00 -7.16
N ALA A 153 -1.50 12.22 -7.55
CA ALA A 153 -2.62 11.41 -7.08
C ALA A 153 -2.47 9.93 -7.48
N VAL A 154 -2.10 9.64 -8.73
CA VAL A 154 -1.96 8.25 -9.21
C VAL A 154 -0.76 7.52 -8.58
N GLU A 155 0.31 8.23 -8.24
CA GLU A 155 1.46 7.64 -7.54
C GLU A 155 1.07 7.10 -6.15
N LEU A 156 0.30 7.89 -5.39
CA LEU A 156 -0.20 7.49 -4.07
C LEU A 156 -1.25 6.39 -4.17
N LEU A 157 -2.15 6.47 -5.15
CA LEU A 157 -3.10 5.41 -5.42
C LEU A 157 -2.38 4.08 -5.75
N GLY A 158 -1.28 4.14 -6.49
CA GLY A 158 -0.43 2.97 -6.75
C GLY A 158 0.21 2.37 -5.49
N LYS A 159 0.53 3.16 -4.45
CA LYS A 159 0.90 2.61 -3.13
C LYS A 159 -0.28 1.85 -2.51
N ALA A 160 -1.47 2.45 -2.50
CA ALA A 160 -2.68 1.80 -1.97
C ALA A 160 -3.00 0.48 -2.68
N SER A 161 -2.99 0.45 -4.02
CA SER A 161 -3.24 -0.78 -4.81
C SER A 161 -2.28 -1.91 -4.46
N ARG A 162 -0.99 -1.62 -4.33
CA ARG A 162 0.03 -2.61 -3.95
C ARG A 162 -0.21 -3.18 -2.56
N LEU A 163 -0.60 -2.33 -1.60
CA LEU A 163 -0.96 -2.78 -0.26
C LEU A 163 -2.24 -3.61 -0.24
N LEU A 164 -3.26 -3.25 -1.04
CA LEU A 164 -4.48 -4.05 -1.19
C LEU A 164 -4.19 -5.46 -1.73
N VAL A 165 -3.29 -5.57 -2.71
CA VAL A 165 -2.78 -6.87 -3.19
C VAL A 165 -2.05 -7.63 -2.10
N ARG A 166 -1.14 -6.97 -1.36
CA ARG A 166 -0.42 -7.58 -0.24
C ARG A 166 -1.36 -8.11 0.84
N ALA A 167 -2.43 -7.38 1.13
CA ALA A 167 -3.49 -7.75 2.07
C ALA A 167 -4.51 -8.77 1.51
N ARG A 168 -4.31 -9.26 0.26
CA ARG A 168 -5.23 -10.20 -0.43
C ARG A 168 -6.66 -9.65 -0.60
N ARG A 169 -6.86 -8.32 -0.55
CA ARG A 169 -8.15 -7.63 -0.77
C ARG A 169 -8.37 -7.38 -2.26
N PHE A 170 -8.56 -8.46 -3.01
CA PHE A 170 -8.49 -8.42 -4.48
C PHE A 170 -9.61 -7.63 -5.16
N ASP A 171 -10.81 -7.61 -4.61
CA ASP A 171 -11.92 -6.83 -5.18
C ASP A 171 -11.59 -5.33 -5.17
N GLU A 172 -11.08 -4.84 -4.04
CA GLU A 172 -10.67 -3.45 -3.86
C GLU A 172 -9.40 -3.13 -4.64
N ALA A 173 -8.45 -4.06 -4.71
CA ALA A 173 -7.26 -3.91 -5.55
C ALA A 173 -7.65 -3.73 -7.02
N ALA A 174 -8.58 -4.55 -7.55
CA ALA A 174 -9.04 -4.43 -8.93
C ALA A 174 -9.67 -3.06 -9.22
N ALA A 175 -10.51 -2.56 -8.31
CA ALA A 175 -11.11 -1.23 -8.42
C ALA A 175 -10.05 -0.12 -8.38
N SER A 176 -9.10 -0.21 -7.45
CA SER A 176 -8.01 0.76 -7.29
C SER A 176 -7.10 0.81 -8.53
N ILE A 177 -6.71 -0.36 -9.07
CA ILE A 177 -5.88 -0.45 -10.28
C ILE A 177 -6.64 0.05 -11.51
N GLN A 178 -7.95 -0.19 -11.62
CA GLN A 178 -8.76 0.37 -12.71
C GLN A 178 -8.77 1.90 -12.65
N LYS A 179 -8.89 2.49 -11.45
CA LYS A 179 -8.79 3.94 -11.27
C LYS A 179 -7.40 4.44 -11.67
N GLU A 180 -6.32 3.76 -11.29
CA GLU A 180 -4.96 4.09 -11.77
C GLU A 180 -4.87 4.06 -13.31
N LYS A 181 -5.40 3.00 -13.95
CA LYS A 181 -5.36 2.86 -15.42
C LYS A 181 -6.08 4.02 -16.10
N ASN A 182 -7.23 4.43 -15.58
CA ASN A 182 -7.98 5.56 -16.12
C ASN A 182 -7.20 6.87 -15.99
N MET A 183 -6.59 7.13 -14.82
CA MET A 183 -5.77 8.33 -14.61
C MET A 183 -4.53 8.35 -15.51
N TYR A 184 -3.83 7.22 -15.67
CA TYR A 184 -2.70 7.12 -16.59
C TYR A 184 -3.10 7.30 -18.05
N LYS A 185 -4.29 6.84 -18.45
CA LYS A 185 -4.84 7.07 -19.78
C LYS A 185 -5.12 8.55 -20.02
N GLU A 186 -5.67 9.25 -19.03
CA GLU A 186 -5.97 10.68 -19.10
C GLU A 186 -4.70 11.53 -19.23
N ILE A 187 -3.63 11.18 -18.53
CA ILE A 187 -2.33 11.85 -18.69
C ILE A 187 -1.47 11.28 -19.84
N GLU A 188 -2.06 10.45 -20.70
CA GLU A 188 -1.45 9.83 -21.90
C GLU A 188 -0.17 9.03 -21.64
N ASN A 189 -0.03 8.48 -20.42
CA ASN A 189 1.05 7.58 -20.08
C ASN A 189 0.68 6.13 -20.42
N TYR A 190 0.58 5.86 -21.72
CA TYR A 190 0.15 4.57 -22.27
C TYR A 190 1.04 3.39 -21.85
N PRO A 191 2.39 3.48 -21.84
CA PRO A 191 3.23 2.37 -21.39
C PRO A 191 2.90 1.92 -19.96
N THR A 192 2.57 2.86 -19.07
CA THR A 192 2.16 2.52 -17.71
C THR A 192 0.77 1.88 -17.66
N CYS A 193 -0.15 2.26 -18.56
CA CYS A 193 -1.45 1.59 -18.68
C CYS A 193 -1.31 0.10 -19.01
N PHE A 194 -0.31 -0.28 -19.81
CA PHE A 194 -0.05 -1.67 -20.14
C PHE A 194 0.36 -2.46 -18.88
N LYS A 195 1.27 -1.89 -18.08
CA LYS A 195 1.66 -2.46 -16.78
C LYS A 195 0.48 -2.56 -15.81
N LYS A 196 -0.44 -1.58 -15.81
CA LYS A 196 -1.67 -1.69 -15.00
C LYS A 196 -2.58 -2.80 -15.50
N THR A 197 -2.69 -3.02 -16.80
CA THR A 197 -3.46 -4.14 -17.38
C THR A 197 -2.90 -5.49 -16.90
N ILE A 198 -1.58 -5.64 -16.85
CA ILE A 198 -0.94 -6.84 -16.27
C ILE A 198 -1.35 -7.03 -14.81
N ALA A 199 -1.26 -5.97 -13.99
CA ALA A 199 -1.67 -6.04 -12.60
C ALA A 199 -3.16 -6.42 -12.44
N GLN A 200 -4.05 -5.90 -13.28
CA GLN A 200 -5.48 -6.27 -13.28
C GLN A 200 -5.68 -7.75 -13.60
N VAL A 201 -5.05 -8.26 -14.66
CA VAL A 201 -5.15 -9.67 -15.06
C VAL A 201 -4.68 -10.57 -13.92
N LEU A 202 -3.51 -10.28 -13.33
CA LEU A 202 -3.00 -11.06 -12.19
C LEU A 202 -3.98 -11.07 -11.01
N VAL A 203 -4.58 -9.93 -10.67
CA VAL A 203 -5.58 -9.83 -9.60
C VAL A 203 -6.83 -10.65 -9.93
N HIS A 204 -7.37 -10.55 -11.14
CA HIS A 204 -8.56 -11.30 -11.55
C HIS A 204 -8.33 -12.82 -11.64
N LEU A 205 -7.17 -13.27 -12.10
CA LEU A 205 -6.83 -14.69 -12.11
C LEU A 205 -6.68 -15.25 -10.68
N HIS A 206 -6.16 -14.46 -9.72
CA HIS A 206 -6.16 -14.85 -8.30
C HIS A 206 -7.56 -14.89 -7.67
N ARG A 207 -8.53 -14.15 -8.24
CA ARG A 207 -9.96 -14.25 -7.89
C ARG A 207 -10.65 -15.44 -8.55
N ASN A 208 -9.94 -16.21 -9.39
CA ASN A 208 -10.50 -17.24 -10.28
C ASN A 208 -11.59 -16.68 -11.21
N ASP A 209 -11.47 -15.41 -11.59
CA ASP A 209 -12.40 -14.71 -12.48
C ASP A 209 -11.74 -14.50 -13.84
N PHE A 210 -11.68 -15.58 -14.62
CA PHE A 210 -11.08 -15.56 -15.96
C PHE A 210 -11.79 -14.58 -16.89
N VAL A 211 -13.12 -14.50 -16.80
CA VAL A 211 -13.93 -13.62 -17.66
C VAL A 211 -13.57 -12.16 -17.43
N ALA A 212 -13.38 -11.74 -16.18
CA ALA A 212 -12.92 -10.39 -15.89
C ALA A 212 -11.47 -10.16 -16.33
N ALA A 213 -10.58 -11.15 -16.16
CA ALA A 213 -9.20 -11.06 -16.62
C ALA A 213 -9.11 -10.85 -18.15
N ASP A 214 -9.82 -11.68 -18.92
CA ASP A 214 -9.92 -11.55 -20.39
C ASP A 214 -10.55 -10.22 -20.81
N LYS A 215 -11.59 -9.78 -20.09
CA LYS A 215 -12.20 -8.46 -20.33
C LYS A 215 -11.19 -7.32 -20.16
N CYS A 216 -10.32 -7.36 -19.15
CA CYS A 216 -9.30 -6.33 -18.96
C CYS A 216 -8.35 -6.20 -20.16
N VAL A 217 -7.94 -7.32 -20.77
CA VAL A 217 -7.10 -7.31 -21.97
C VAL A 217 -7.87 -6.74 -23.17
N ARG A 218 -9.11 -7.20 -23.37
CA ARG A 218 -9.95 -6.72 -24.48
C ARG A 218 -10.20 -5.22 -24.45
N GLU A 219 -10.50 -4.67 -23.27
CA GLU A 219 -10.69 -3.22 -23.12
C GLU A 219 -9.40 -2.44 -23.41
N SER A 220 -8.24 -3.03 -23.11
CA SER A 220 -6.93 -2.41 -23.32
C SER A 220 -6.50 -2.36 -24.79
N TYR A 221 -7.09 -3.14 -25.71
CA TYR A 221 -6.83 -2.99 -27.16
C TYR A 221 -7.18 -1.60 -27.71
N SER A 222 -8.07 -0.88 -27.03
CA SER A 222 -8.40 0.50 -27.40
C SER A 222 -7.32 1.52 -26.99
N ILE A 223 -6.32 1.12 -26.20
CA ILE A 223 -5.25 1.99 -25.72
C ILE A 223 -4.14 2.07 -26.79
N PRO A 224 -3.71 3.27 -27.21
CA PRO A 224 -2.67 3.44 -28.22
C PRO A 224 -1.41 2.63 -27.92
N GLY A 225 -0.99 1.80 -28.88
CA GLY A 225 0.23 0.99 -28.79
C GLY A 225 0.10 -0.33 -28.02
N PHE A 226 -1.03 -0.62 -27.37
CA PHE A 226 -1.17 -1.85 -26.57
C PHE A 226 -1.06 -3.11 -27.43
N SER A 227 -1.81 -3.22 -28.53
CA SER A 227 -1.86 -4.45 -29.35
C SER A 227 -0.52 -4.87 -29.96
N GLY A 228 0.42 -3.93 -30.13
CA GLY A 228 1.77 -4.20 -30.65
C GLY A 228 2.83 -4.33 -29.56
N SER A 229 2.44 -4.29 -28.28
CA SER A 229 3.37 -4.33 -27.15
C SER A 229 3.70 -5.75 -26.69
N GLU A 230 4.89 -5.93 -26.12
CA GLU A 230 5.27 -7.17 -25.44
C GLU A 230 4.34 -7.49 -24.26
N ASP A 231 3.76 -6.45 -23.63
CA ASP A 231 2.78 -6.59 -22.55
C ASP A 231 1.51 -7.32 -23.03
N CYS A 232 1.00 -6.98 -24.21
CA CYS A 232 -0.18 -7.62 -24.78
C CYS A 232 0.10 -9.10 -25.11
N VAL A 233 1.22 -9.37 -25.78
CA VAL A 233 1.63 -10.74 -26.13
C VAL A 233 1.78 -11.60 -24.88
N ALA A 234 2.43 -11.09 -23.84
CA ALA A 234 2.57 -11.81 -22.57
C ALA A 234 1.21 -12.08 -21.90
N LEU A 235 0.27 -11.13 -21.94
CA LEU A 235 -1.07 -11.31 -21.37
C LEU A 235 -1.90 -12.32 -22.14
N GLU A 236 -1.84 -12.33 -23.48
CA GLU A 236 -2.51 -13.32 -24.32
C GLU A 236 -1.97 -14.73 -24.03
N GLN A 237 -0.64 -14.89 -23.97
CA GLN A 237 -0.01 -16.16 -23.60
C GLN A 237 -0.36 -16.60 -22.17
N LEU A 238 -0.47 -15.66 -21.23
CA LEU A 238 -0.87 -15.97 -19.86
C LEU A 238 -2.32 -16.47 -19.78
N LEU A 239 -3.24 -15.78 -20.46
CA LEU A 239 -4.66 -16.17 -20.49
C LEU A 239 -4.87 -17.49 -21.22
N GLU A 240 -4.19 -17.70 -22.35
CA GLU A 240 -4.24 -18.96 -23.10
C GLU A 240 -3.77 -20.13 -22.22
N GLY A 241 -2.59 -20.01 -21.59
CA GLY A 241 -2.07 -21.07 -20.72
C GLY A 241 -2.98 -21.33 -19.52
N TYR A 242 -3.60 -20.28 -18.96
CA TYR A 242 -4.54 -20.42 -17.85
C TYR A 242 -5.82 -21.16 -18.27
N ASP A 243 -6.38 -20.86 -19.44
CA ASP A 243 -7.59 -21.51 -19.99
C ASP A 243 -7.33 -22.97 -20.37
N GLN A 244 -6.18 -23.25 -21.00
CA GLN A 244 -5.76 -24.60 -21.42
C GLN A 244 -5.26 -25.47 -20.27
N GLN A 245 -5.19 -24.91 -19.07
CA GLN A 245 -4.60 -25.55 -17.90
C GLN A 245 -3.11 -25.94 -18.05
N ASP A 246 -2.36 -25.16 -18.84
CA ASP A 246 -0.93 -25.34 -19.06
C ASP A 246 -0.11 -24.61 -17.98
N GLU A 247 0.31 -25.38 -16.97
CA GLU A 247 1.12 -24.87 -15.85
C GLU A 247 2.52 -24.41 -16.29
N ASP A 248 3.13 -25.05 -17.30
CA ASP A 248 4.47 -24.71 -17.77
C ASP A 248 4.45 -23.36 -18.54
N GLN A 249 3.43 -23.14 -19.37
CA GLN A 249 3.22 -21.87 -20.08
C GLN A 249 2.97 -20.73 -19.08
N VAL A 250 2.05 -20.90 -18.14
CA VAL A 250 1.75 -19.89 -17.11
C VAL A 250 3.00 -19.59 -16.28
N PHE A 251 3.72 -20.63 -15.83
CA PHE A 251 4.95 -20.45 -15.07
C PHE A 251 6.01 -19.68 -15.86
N SER A 252 6.20 -20.01 -17.14
CA SER A 252 7.16 -19.33 -18.03
C SER A 252 6.84 -17.84 -18.15
N VAL A 253 5.59 -17.48 -18.43
CA VAL A 253 5.17 -16.07 -18.56
C VAL A 253 5.32 -15.33 -17.24
N CYS A 254 4.85 -15.89 -16.12
CA CYS A 254 4.99 -15.29 -14.80
C CYS A 254 6.46 -15.15 -14.35
N ASN A 255 7.38 -15.93 -14.93
CA ASN A 255 8.82 -15.84 -14.69
C ASN A 255 9.59 -14.96 -15.68
N SER A 256 8.92 -14.38 -16.68
CA SER A 256 9.55 -13.49 -17.65
C SER A 256 10.09 -12.21 -16.99
N PRO A 257 11.11 -11.56 -17.57
CA PRO A 257 11.61 -10.27 -17.08
C PRO A 257 10.50 -9.22 -16.98
N LEU A 258 9.56 -9.25 -17.92
CA LEU A 258 8.43 -8.32 -18.01
C LEU A 258 7.58 -8.35 -16.73
N ILE A 259 7.29 -9.54 -16.20
CA ILE A 259 6.50 -9.71 -14.98
C ILE A 259 7.37 -9.58 -13.72
N LYS A 260 8.61 -10.08 -13.74
CA LYS A 260 9.51 -10.03 -12.57
C LYS A 260 9.94 -8.62 -12.17
N TYR A 261 10.03 -7.69 -13.13
CA TYR A 261 10.37 -6.29 -12.86
C TYR A 261 9.17 -5.40 -12.52
N MET A 262 7.97 -5.97 -12.41
CA MET A 262 6.83 -5.28 -11.80
C MET A 262 7.11 -4.95 -10.34
N ASP A 263 6.32 -4.05 -9.75
CA ASP A 263 6.35 -3.81 -8.31
C ASP A 263 6.25 -5.13 -7.53
N ASN A 264 6.96 -5.20 -6.41
CA ASN A 264 7.21 -6.43 -5.66
C ASN A 264 5.94 -7.22 -5.33
N ASP A 265 4.85 -6.53 -4.97
CA ASP A 265 3.58 -7.16 -4.62
C ASP A 265 2.93 -7.84 -5.83
N TYR A 266 3.01 -7.25 -7.03
CA TYR A 266 2.50 -7.86 -8.27
C TYR A 266 3.41 -8.99 -8.77
N ALA A 267 4.73 -8.84 -8.68
CA ALA A 267 5.68 -9.89 -9.06
C ALA A 267 5.49 -11.14 -8.16
N LYS A 268 5.35 -10.96 -6.84
CA LYS A 268 5.01 -12.05 -5.91
C LYS A 268 3.64 -12.66 -6.22
N LEU A 269 2.65 -11.83 -6.57
CA LEU A 269 1.32 -12.31 -6.96
C LEU A 269 1.43 -13.25 -8.17
N ALA A 270 2.14 -12.83 -9.22
CA ALA A 270 2.37 -13.66 -10.41
C ALA A 270 3.07 -14.98 -10.09
N LEU A 271 4.16 -14.96 -9.31
CA LEU A 271 4.88 -16.18 -8.93
C LEU A 271 4.04 -17.16 -8.09
N SER A 272 2.98 -16.69 -7.45
CA SER A 272 2.06 -17.52 -6.65
C SER A 272 0.79 -17.92 -7.40
N LEU A 273 0.65 -17.55 -8.68
CA LEU A 273 -0.51 -17.90 -9.48
C LEU A 273 -0.57 -19.41 -9.69
N LYS A 274 -1.77 -19.97 -9.53
CA LYS A 274 -2.06 -21.39 -9.77
C LYS A 274 -3.08 -21.54 -10.87
N VAL A 275 -2.87 -22.56 -11.70
CA VAL A 275 -3.77 -22.88 -12.79
C VAL A 275 -4.93 -23.75 -12.27
N PRO A 276 -6.20 -23.43 -12.59
CA PRO A 276 -7.34 -24.24 -12.19
C PRO A 276 -7.19 -25.67 -12.72
N GLY A 277 -7.44 -26.68 -11.89
CA GLY A 277 -7.33 -28.09 -12.32
C GLY A 277 -5.92 -28.69 -12.25
N GLY A 278 -4.89 -27.90 -11.87
CA GLY A 278 -3.52 -28.34 -11.59
C GLY A 278 -3.37 -29.17 -10.30
N GLY A 279 -4.18 -30.22 -10.15
CA GLY A 279 -3.81 -31.36 -9.32
C GLY A 279 -2.84 -32.21 -10.13
N THR A 280 -1.68 -32.52 -9.55
CA THR A 280 -0.65 -33.38 -10.17
C THR A 280 -1.29 -34.59 -10.85
N LYS A 281 -1.39 -34.58 -12.18
CA LYS A 281 -1.55 -35.82 -12.94
C LYS A 281 -0.27 -36.61 -12.66
N LYS A 282 -0.34 -37.58 -11.74
CA LYS A 282 0.65 -38.65 -11.63
C LYS A 282 0.87 -39.13 -13.06
N LYS A 283 2.05 -38.88 -13.62
CA LYS A 283 2.47 -39.48 -14.88
C LYS A 283 2.29 -40.99 -14.69
N SER A 284 1.31 -41.57 -15.38
CA SER A 284 1.21 -43.02 -15.50
C SER A 284 2.56 -43.52 -16.02
N PRO A 285 3.15 -44.58 -15.45
CA PRO A 285 4.42 -45.09 -15.94
C PRO A 285 4.21 -45.56 -17.37
N VAL A 286 4.87 -44.89 -18.32
CA VAL A 286 4.99 -45.37 -19.69
C VAL A 286 5.79 -46.66 -19.62
N THR A 287 5.13 -47.78 -19.87
CA THR A 287 5.78 -49.07 -20.04
C THR A 287 6.58 -49.02 -21.35
N PRO A 288 7.91 -49.25 -21.35
CA PRO A 288 8.65 -49.30 -22.60
C PRO A 288 8.27 -50.58 -23.35
N GLN A 289 7.62 -50.45 -24.50
CA GLN A 289 7.57 -51.52 -25.50
C GLN A 289 8.97 -51.65 -26.12
N GLY A 290 9.70 -52.67 -25.68
CA GLY A 290 10.94 -53.09 -26.33
C GLY A 290 10.62 -53.82 -27.64
N VAL A 291 11.27 -53.40 -28.72
CA VAL A 291 11.32 -54.13 -29.99
C VAL A 291 12.72 -54.69 -30.18
N ALA A 292 12.77 -55.99 -30.50
CA ALA A 292 13.69 -56.69 -31.41
C ALA A 292 14.40 -57.89 -30.77
N GLY A 293 14.19 -59.06 -31.38
CA GLY A 293 14.95 -60.27 -31.10
C GLY A 293 14.33 -61.54 -31.66
N THR A 294 14.25 -61.67 -32.98
CA THR A 294 14.02 -62.95 -33.66
C THR A 294 15.25 -63.84 -33.55
N SER A 295 15.12 -65.04 -32.94
CA SER A 295 15.90 -66.22 -33.34
C SER A 295 15.38 -67.52 -32.73
N LYS A 296 15.06 -68.44 -33.65
CA LYS A 296 15.24 -69.89 -33.64
C LYS A 296 14.39 -70.79 -32.73
N THR A 297 13.73 -71.69 -33.44
CA THR A 297 13.14 -72.98 -33.11
C THR A 297 14.13 -74.00 -32.52
N GLU A 298 13.53 -75.02 -31.89
CA GLU A 298 14.05 -76.35 -31.50
C GLU A 298 14.88 -76.42 -30.22
N GLU A 299 14.29 -76.98 -29.15
CA GLU A 299 14.59 -78.34 -28.67
C GLU A 299 13.62 -78.72 -27.53
N GLU A 300 12.88 -79.82 -27.75
CA GLU A 300 12.30 -80.65 -26.69
C GLU A 300 13.47 -81.34 -25.97
N ASP A 301 13.47 -81.33 -24.64
CA ASP A 301 13.99 -82.46 -23.85
C ASP A 301 13.34 -82.46 -22.46
N ASP A 302 12.72 -83.60 -22.17
CA ASP A 302 12.24 -84.05 -20.89
C ASP A 302 13.40 -84.14 -19.87
N GLU A 303 13.16 -83.88 -18.57
CA GLU A 303 13.46 -84.85 -17.51
C GLU A 303 12.95 -84.42 -16.11
N TYR A 304 12.09 -85.31 -15.62
CA TYR A 304 11.59 -85.61 -14.28
C TYR A 304 12.45 -85.29 -13.03
N SER A 305 11.73 -84.92 -11.95
CA SER A 305 11.72 -85.54 -10.61
C SER A 305 12.27 -84.82 -9.36
N GLY A 306 11.47 -84.92 -8.28
CA GLY A 306 11.86 -84.76 -6.88
C GLY A 306 11.07 -83.67 -6.15
N GLY A 307 10.19 -83.93 -5.18
CA GLY A 307 9.94 -85.16 -4.44
C GLY A 307 8.71 -85.03 -3.55
N LEU A 308 8.19 -86.20 -3.17
CA LEU A 308 7.17 -86.43 -2.16
C LEU A 308 7.83 -86.63 -0.80
N CYS A 309 7.32 -85.92 0.21
CA CYS A 309 6.95 -86.39 1.55
C CYS A 309 6.05 -85.32 2.18
#